data_AF-A0A7W1GUM3-F1
#
_entry.id   AF-A0A7W1GUM3-F1
#
_cell.length_a   1.000
_cell.length_b   1.000
_cell.length_c   1.000
_cell.angle_alpha   90.00
_cell.angle_beta   90.00
_cell.angle_gamma   90.00
#
_symmetry.space_group_name_H-M   'P 1'
#
loop_
_entity.id
_entity.type
_entity.pdbx_description
1 polymer ?
#
loop_
_entity_poly.entity_id
_entity_poly.type
_entity_poly.pdbx_seq_one_letter_code
_entity_poly.pdbx_strand_id
1 'polypeptide(L)' 'MQNQDEKYSYVVFSKMSVELPESRVLRHPMRKTGHVNLVLCKVEGIIKQETVSKKNRELYRQARKVEWGSPFPDESIEIE' A
#
# COMPACT_ATOMS: atom_id res chain seq x y z
N MET A 1 -17.75 -30.09 -6.72
CA MET A 1 -16.79 -30.16 -5.61
C MET A 1 -16.42 -28.73 -5.24
N GLN A 2 -16.92 -28.24 -4.11
CA GLN A 2 -16.75 -26.86 -3.68
C GLN A 2 -15.57 -26.87 -2.71
N ASN A 3 -14.38 -26.46 -3.17
CA ASN A 3 -13.24 -26.28 -2.28
C ASN A 3 -13.55 -25.11 -1.36
N GLN A 4 -13.70 -25.38 -0.06
CA GLN A 4 -13.59 -24.34 0.95
C GLN A 4 -12.09 -24.14 1.18
N ASP A 5 -11.51 -23.12 0.56
CA ASP A 5 -10.17 -22.69 0.94
C ASP A 5 -10.28 -22.10 2.36
N GLU A 6 -9.67 -22.78 3.34
CA GLU A 6 -9.52 -22.26 4.69
C GLU A 6 -8.75 -20.93 4.63
N LYS A 7 -9.28 -19.89 5.29
CA LYS A 7 -8.62 -18.58 5.36
C LYS A 7 -7.65 -18.57 6.53
N TYR A 8 -6.35 -18.59 6.23
CA TYR A 8 -5.30 -18.38 7.23
C TYR A 8 -4.96 -16.90 7.39
N SER A 9 -4.65 -16.49 8.62
CA SER A 9 -4.08 -15.18 8.93
C SER A 9 -2.80 -15.38 9.74
N TYR A 10 -1.75 -14.65 9.41
CA TYR A 10 -0.45 -14.72 10.08
C TYR A 10 -0.20 -13.44 10.85
N VAL A 11 0.36 -13.56 12.06
CA VAL A 11 0.78 -12.42 12.89
C VAL A 11 2.25 -12.60 13.23
N VAL A 12 3.03 -11.52 13.11
CA VAL A 12 4.45 -11.47 13.47
C VAL A 12 4.63 -10.38 14.52
N PHE A 13 5.31 -10.70 15.61
CA PHE A 13 5.56 -9.78 16.73
C PHE A 13 7.04 -9.74 17.08
N SER A 14 7.50 -8.58 17.57
CA SER A 14 8.87 -8.36 18.05
C SER A 14 8.84 -7.75 19.44
N LYS A 15 9.83 -8.09 20.29
CA LYS A 15 10.04 -7.42 21.59
C LYS A 15 10.71 -6.05 21.45
N MET A 16 11.29 -5.76 20.29
CA MET A 16 11.97 -4.51 20.00
C MET A 16 11.02 -3.56 19.27
N SER A 17 11.13 -2.26 19.53
CA SER A 17 10.46 -1.25 18.72
C SER A 17 10.95 -1.32 17.28
N VAL A 18 10.05 -1.18 16.32
CA VAL A 18 10.34 -1.17 14.89
C VAL A 18 9.67 0.05 14.28
N GLU A 19 10.42 0.82 13.50
CA GLU A 19 9.85 1.91 12.71
C GLU A 19 8.91 1.33 11.65
N LEU A 20 7.64 1.71 11.75
CA LEU A 20 6.62 1.31 10.79
C LEU A 20 6.58 2.32 9.65
N PRO A 21 6.40 1.86 8.40
CA PRO A 21 6.16 2.79 7.30
C PRO A 21 4.80 3.45 7.47
N GLU A 22 4.65 4.66 6.91
CA GLU A 22 3.38 5.42 6.89
C GLU A 22 2.23 4.59 6.32
N SER A 23 2.51 3.81 5.27
CA SER A 23 1.57 2.85 4.72
C SER A 23 2.24 1.65 4.04
N ARG A 24 1.45 0.57 3.83
CA ARG A 24 1.85 -0.62 3.08
C ARG A 24 0.90 -0.95 1.95
N VAL A 25 1.46 -1.39 0.82
CA VAL A 25 0.70 -1.81 -0.36
C VAL A 25 0.01 -3.15 -0.11
N LEU A 26 -1.32 -3.17 -0.15
CA LEU A 26 -2.14 -4.37 0.10
C LEU A 26 -2.45 -5.20 -1.15
N ARG A 27 -2.26 -4.64 -2.35
CA ARG A 27 -2.50 -5.33 -3.62
C ARG A 27 -1.55 -4.82 -4.69
N HIS A 28 -1.36 -5.63 -5.74
CA HIS A 28 -0.60 -5.21 -6.91
C HIS A 28 -1.11 -3.87 -7.47
N PRO A 29 -0.20 -2.97 -7.90
CA PRO A 29 -0.56 -1.66 -8.41
C PRO A 29 -1.44 -1.78 -9.67
N MET A 30 -2.61 -1.15 -9.63
CA MET A 30 -3.54 -1.16 -10.77
C MET A 30 -3.22 -0.01 -11.71
N ARG A 31 -2.45 -0.32 -12.76
CA ARG A 31 -1.99 0.66 -13.75
C ARG A 31 -3.14 1.06 -14.68
N LYS A 32 -3.37 2.36 -14.82
CA LYS A 32 -4.35 2.97 -15.72
C LYS A 32 -3.66 4.00 -16.63
N THR A 33 -4.37 4.47 -17.65
CA THR A 33 -3.85 5.52 -18.52
C THR A 33 -3.67 6.80 -17.70
N GLY A 34 -2.42 7.24 -17.55
CA GLY A 34 -2.07 8.48 -16.86
C GLY A 34 -2.06 8.44 -15.32
N HIS A 35 -2.40 7.31 -14.68
CA HIS A 35 -2.34 7.17 -13.22
C HIS A 35 -2.20 5.70 -12.78
N VAL A 36 -1.89 5.48 -11.50
CA VAL A 36 -1.86 4.16 -10.85
C VAL A 36 -2.74 4.22 -9.62
N ASN A 37 -3.61 3.23 -9.45
CA ASN A 37 -4.38 3.07 -8.21
C ASN A 37 -3.67 2.07 -7.30
N LEU A 38 -3.47 2.49 -6.06
CA LEU A 38 -2.91 1.68 -4.98
C LEU A 38 -3.99 1.44 -3.91
N VAL A 39 -3.92 0.27 -3.27
CA VAL A 39 -4.67 0.00 -2.04
C VAL A 39 -3.64 -0.05 -0.92
N LEU A 40 -3.75 0.87 0.03
CA LEU A 40 -2.77 1.07 1.09
C LEU A 40 -3.39 0.80 2.46
N CYS A 41 -2.65 0.12 3.34
CA CYS A 41 -2.94 0.04 4.76
C CYS A 41 -2.09 1.09 5.47
N LYS A 42 -2.73 2.08 6.09
CA LYS A 42 -2.07 3.17 6.80
C LYS A 42 -1.77 2.77 8.23
N VAL A 43 -0.78 3.44 8.83
CA VAL A 43 -0.39 3.23 10.23
C VAL A 43 -1.56 3.41 11.21
N GLU A 44 -2.55 4.23 10.87
CA GLU A 44 -3.80 4.43 11.63
C GLU A 44 -4.76 3.23 11.59
N GLY A 45 -4.40 2.15 10.88
CA GLY A 45 -5.26 0.97 10.69
C GLY A 45 -6.33 1.15 9.61
N ILE A 46 -6.22 2.21 8.80
CA ILE A 46 -7.19 2.53 7.75
C ILE A 46 -6.72 1.99 6.41
N ILE A 47 -7.62 1.30 5.69
CA ILE A 47 -7.40 0.91 4.30
C ILE A 47 -7.93 2.00 3.39
N LYS A 48 -7.06 2.56 2.53
CA LYS A 48 -7.43 3.62 1.57
C LYS A 48 -7.04 3.23 0.15
N GLN A 49 -7.83 3.69 -0.82
CA GLN A 49 -7.45 3.67 -2.23
C GLN A 49 -6.85 5.02 -2.61
N GLU A 50 -5.66 5.03 -3.17
CA GLU A 50 -4.96 6.25 -3.58
C GLU A 50 -4.63 6.22 -5.06
N THR A 51 -4.85 7.37 -5.71
CA THR A 51 -4.62 7.56 -7.14
C THR A 51 -3.35 8.38 -7.35
N VAL A 52 -2.30 7.72 -7.82
CA VAL A 52 -1.02 8.38 -8.13
C VAL A 52 -1.00 8.80 -9.60
N SER A 53 -1.06 10.11 -9.84
CA SER A 53 -1.07 10.67 -11.19
C SER A 53 0.33 10.71 -11.82
N LYS A 54 0.41 10.52 -13.15
CA LYS A 54 1.62 10.71 -13.96
C LYS A 54 2.19 12.13 -13.87
N LYS A 55 1.41 13.11 -13.41
CA LYS A 55 1.86 14.48 -13.13
C LYS A 55 2.96 14.50 -12.05
N ASN A 56 2.82 13.68 -10.99
CA ASN A 56 3.85 13.49 -9.99
C ASN A 56 4.81 12.40 -10.48
N ARG A 57 5.76 12.79 -11.34
CA ARG A 57 6.60 11.86 -12.13
C ARG A 57 7.32 10.82 -11.28
N GLU A 58 7.89 11.24 -10.15
CA GLU A 58 8.70 10.37 -9.30
C GLU A 58 7.81 9.41 -8.51
N LEU A 59 6.75 9.91 -7.86
CA LEU A 59 5.80 9.06 -7.16
C LEU A 59 5.12 8.07 -8.11
N TYR A 60 4.78 8.50 -9.32
CA TYR A 60 4.23 7.63 -10.36
C TYR A 60 5.20 6.53 -10.79
N ARG A 61 6.50 6.84 -10.89
CA ARG A 61 7.54 5.86 -11.21
C ARG A 61 7.64 4.78 -10.12
N GLN A 62 7.55 5.19 -8.85
CA GLN A 62 7.54 4.29 -7.70
C GLN A 62 6.25 3.46 -7.65
N ALA A 63 5.08 4.11 -7.71
CA ALA A 63 3.76 3.47 -7.68
C ALA A 63 3.58 2.40 -8.77
N ARG A 64 4.21 2.56 -9.94
CA ARG A 64 4.17 1.53 -10.99
C ARG A 64 4.95 0.26 -10.63
N LYS A 65 5.97 0.36 -9.77
CA LYS A 65 6.94 -0.69 -9.51
C LYS A 65 6.79 -1.35 -8.14
N VAL A 66 6.02 -0.76 -7.22
CA VAL A 66 5.81 -1.33 -5.89
C VAL A 66 5.11 -2.69 -5.96
N GLU A 67 5.45 -3.53 -4.99
CA GLU A 67 4.89 -4.86 -4.82
C GLU A 67 4.04 -4.93 -3.55
N TRP A 68 3.30 -6.03 -3.40
CA TRP A 68 2.56 -6.31 -2.17
C TRP A 68 3.50 -6.27 -0.94
N GLY A 69 3.04 -5.64 0.15
CA GLY A 69 3.80 -5.46 1.39
C GLY A 69 4.84 -4.33 1.36
N SER A 70 5.14 -3.76 0.19
CA SER A 70 6.08 -2.64 0.05
C SER A 70 5.59 -1.42 0.84
N PRO A 71 6.50 -0.67 1.48
CA PRO A 71 6.16 0.62 2.05
C PRO A 71 5.80 1.60 0.93
N PHE A 72 4.88 2.53 1.21
CA PHE A 72 4.54 3.62 0.31
C PHE A 72 4.28 4.90 1.12
N PRO A 73 4.77 6.06 0.67
CA PRO A 73 4.53 7.33 1.37
C PRO A 73 3.05 7.69 1.34
N ASP A 74 2.59 8.34 2.40
CA ASP A 74 1.24 8.86 2.52
C ASP A 74 1.21 10.37 2.25
N GLU A 75 0.80 10.77 1.05
CA GLU A 75 0.63 12.20 0.71
C GLU A 75 -0.63 12.82 1.35
N SER A 76 -1.40 12.10 2.18
CA SER A 76 -2.50 12.68 2.96
C SER A 76 -2.03 13.54 4.13
N ILE A 77 -0.73 13.52 4.44
CA ILE A 77 -0.12 14.45 5.38
C ILE A 77 0.12 15.76 4.62
N GLU A 78 -0.96 16.50 4.39
CA GLU A 78 -0.82 17.92 4.07
C GLU A 78 -0.12 18.58 5.25
N ILE A 79 1.02 19.18 4.94
CA ILE A 79 1.86 20.00 5.80
C ILE A 79 0.99 21.09 6.44
N GLU A 80 0.95 21.14 7.78
CA GLU A 80 0.76 22.39 8.51
C GLU A 80 2.10 23.15 8.60
#